data_AF-A0A3N5MN43-F1
#
_entry.id   AF-A0A3N5MN43-F1
#
_cell.length_a   1.000
_cell.length_b   1.000
_cell.length_c   1.000
_cell.angle_alpha   90.00
_cell.angle_beta   90.00
_cell.angle_gamma   90.00
#
_symmetry.space_group_name_H-M   'P 1'
#
loop_
_entity.id
_entity.type
_entity.pdbx_description
1 polymer ?
#
loop_
_entity_poly.entity_id
_entity_poly.type
_entity_poly.pdbx_seq_one_letter_code
_entity_poly.pdbx_strand_id
1 'polypeptide(L)' 'MAEAKGELVEIANKRVALTPSTWAALSNIKPPGKSLGDTVADLITEHQKRMLERDLDEIDANGDFIPWEKAKKELGL' A
#
# COMPACT_ATOMS: atom_id res chain seq x y z
N MET A 1 -1.30 -32.11 20.15
CA MET A 1 -1.81 -30.73 20.06
C MET A 1 -0.60 -29.85 19.79
N ALA A 2 -0.28 -29.57 18.53
CA ALA A 2 0.84 -28.71 18.16
C ALA A 2 0.33 -27.27 18.11
N GLU A 3 0.79 -26.42 19.02
CA GLU A 3 0.52 -24.99 18.99
C GLU A 3 1.24 -24.37 17.78
N ALA A 4 0.46 -23.83 16.85
CA ALA A 4 0.96 -22.98 15.79
C ALA A 4 1.49 -21.68 16.44
N LYS A 5 2.81 -21.54 16.53
CA LYS A 5 3.44 -20.25 16.81
C LYS A 5 3.18 -19.34 15.61
N GLY A 6 2.11 -18.57 15.68
CA GLY A 6 1.86 -17.47 14.77
C GLY A 6 3.05 -16.50 14.87
N GLU A 7 3.74 -16.32 13.75
CA GLU A 7 4.80 -15.33 13.60
C GLU A 7 4.19 -13.94 13.86
N LEU A 8 4.56 -13.32 14.98
CA LEU A 8 4.19 -11.95 15.28
C LEU A 8 4.90 -11.04 14.28
N VAL A 9 4.16 -10.60 13.25
CA VAL A 9 4.60 -9.50 12.39
C VAL A 9 4.93 -8.31 13.31
N GLU A 10 6.20 -7.89 13.35
CA GLU A 10 6.58 -6.70 14.11
C GLU A 10 5.86 -5.47 13.52
N ILE A 11 4.77 -5.06 14.17
CA ILE A 11 4.07 -3.83 13.82
C ILE A 11 4.92 -2.67 14.35
N ALA A 12 5.35 -1.78 13.45
CA ALA A 12 6.05 -0.57 13.82
C ALA A 12 5.17 0.31 14.73
N ASN A 13 5.43 0.28 16.04
CA ASN A 13 4.70 1.05 17.05
C ASN A 13 5.30 2.46 17.31
N LYS A 14 6.20 2.93 16.44
CA LYS A 14 6.84 4.25 16.59
C LYS A 14 5.85 5.36 16.23
N ARG A 15 5.75 6.36 17.10
CA ARG A 15 4.96 7.58 16.84
C ARG A 15 5.61 8.37 15.71
N VAL A 16 4.82 8.72 14.69
CA VAL A 16 5.25 9.62 13.62
C VAL A 16 5.00 11.05 14.09
N ALA A 17 6.06 11.86 14.17
CA ALA A 17 5.92 13.27 14.51
C ALA A 17 5.31 14.03 13.32
N LEU A 18 4.23 14.76 13.57
CA LEU A 18 3.58 15.61 12.57
C LEU A 18 3.87 17.07 12.88
N THR A 19 4.02 17.89 11.84
CA THR A 19 4.06 19.34 11.99
C THR A 19 2.63 19.87 12.25
N PRO A 20 2.47 21.05 12.87
CA PRO A 20 1.15 21.66 13.08
C PRO A 20 0.36 21.86 11.78
N SER A 21 1.03 22.19 10.67
CA SER A 21 0.38 22.37 9.37
C SER A 21 -0.10 21.02 8.80
N THR A 22 0.69 19.96 8.93
CA THR A 22 0.28 18.60 8.54
C THR A 22 -0.91 18.12 9.38
N TRP A 23 -0.91 18.42 10.68
CA TRP A 23 -2.02 18.10 11.57
C TRP A 23 -3.32 18.81 11.16
N ALA A 24 -3.25 20.11 10.86
CA ALA A 24 -4.40 20.88 10.40
C ALA A 24 -4.96 20.31 9.08
N ALA A 25 -4.09 19.96 8.13
CA ALA A 25 -4.50 19.34 6.86
C ALA A 25 -5.21 17.99 7.08
N LEU A 26 -4.64 17.11 7.92
CA LEU A 26 -5.26 15.82 8.29
C LEU A 26 -6.63 16.01 8.95
N SER A 27 -6.75 16.99 9.85
CA SER A 27 -8.01 17.29 10.52
C SER A 27 -9.07 17.81 9.56
N ASN A 28 -8.70 18.53 8.50
CA ASN A 28 -9.63 19.04 7.50
C ASN A 28 -10.15 17.94 6.56
N ILE A 29 -9.33 16.92 6.30
CA ILE A 29 -9.70 15.77 5.47
C ILE A 29 -10.64 14.82 6.24
N LYS A 30 -10.52 14.78 7.57
CA LYS A 30 -11.28 13.88 8.43
C LYS A 30 -12.80 14.16 8.34
N PRO A 31 -13.62 13.15 7.98
CA PRO A 31 -15.07 13.25 8.03
C PRO A 31 -15.60 13.41 9.47
N PRO A 32 -16.78 14.04 9.66
CA PRO A 32 -17.46 14.02 10.96
C PRO A 32 -17.74 12.58 11.39
N GLY A 33 -17.53 12.27 12.68
CA GLY A 33 -17.77 10.93 13.24
C GLY A 33 -16.67 9.89 13.06
N LYS A 34 -15.68 10.11 12.18
CA LYS A 34 -14.58 9.15 11.91
C LYS A 34 -13.38 9.35 12.84
N SER A 35 -12.61 8.33 13.22
CA SER A 35 -11.37 8.58 13.98
C SER A 35 -10.25 9.08 13.05
N LEU A 36 -9.21 9.69 13.62
CA LEU A 36 -8.00 10.03 12.85
C LEU A 36 -7.28 8.79 12.34
N GLY A 37 -7.26 7.71 13.13
CA GLY A 37 -6.68 6.42 12.72
C GLY A 37 -7.35 5.88 11.47
N ASP A 38 -8.69 5.90 11.43
CA ASP A 38 -9.43 5.43 10.27
C ASP A 38 -9.23 6.34 9.04
N THR A 39 -9.07 7.65 9.27
CA THR A 39 -8.78 8.62 8.19
C THR A 39 -7.40 8.34 7.59
N VAL A 40 -6.41 8.03 8.43
CA VAL A 40 -5.07 7.66 7.96
C VAL A 40 -5.10 6.31 7.21
N ALA A 41 -5.87 5.33 7.69
CA ALA A 41 -6.03 4.05 7.00
C ALA A 41 -6.63 4.20 5.60
N ASP A 42 -7.65 5.06 5.44
CA ASP A 42 -8.21 5.40 4.12
C ASP A 42 -7.14 6.03 3.21
N LEU A 43 -6.37 7.00 3.73
CA LEU A 43 -5.32 7.67 2.97
C LEU A 43 -4.22 6.71 2.51
N ILE A 44 -3.85 5.74 3.36
CA ILE A 44 -2.90 4.69 2.99
C ILE A 44 -3.47 3.83 1.86
N THR A 45 -4.74 3.43 1.97
CA THR A 45 -5.42 2.60 0.95
C THR A 45 -5.48 3.33 -0.39
N GLU A 46 -5.86 4.60 -0.38
CA GLU A 46 -5.91 5.44 -1.57
C GLU A 46 -4.51 5.64 -2.19
N HIS A 47 -3.48 5.82 -1.36
CA HIS A 47 -2.10 5.92 -1.84
C HIS A 47 -1.64 4.64 -2.51
N GLN A 48 -1.91 3.47 -1.91
CA GLN A 48 -1.59 2.16 -2.49
C GLN A 48 -2.31 1.93 -3.82
N LYS A 49 -3.58 2.34 -3.91
CA LYS A 49 -4.36 2.27 -5.16
C LYS A 49 -3.72 3.12 -6.27
N ARG A 50 -3.36 4.36 -5.97
CA ARG A 50 -2.70 5.25 -6.95
C ARG A 50 -1.32 4.76 -7.38
N MET A 51 -0.58 4.17 -6.45
CA MET A 51 0.70 3.52 -6.76
C MET A 51 0.48 2.38 -7.76
N LEU A 52 -0.48 1.49 -7.49
CA LEU A 52 -0.82 0.40 -8.40
C LEU A 52 -1.28 0.90 -9.77
N GLU A 53 -2.15 1.90 -9.82
CA GLU A 53 -2.61 2.51 -11.08
C GLU A 53 -1.44 3.07 -11.88
N ARG A 54 -0.52 3.78 -11.22
CA ARG A 54 0.69 4.30 -11.86
C ARG A 54 1.59 3.19 -12.39
N ASP A 55 1.80 2.12 -11.61
CA ASP A 55 2.64 1.00 -12.02
C ASP A 55 2.03 0.29 -13.24
N LEU A 56 0.70 0.15 -13.28
CA LEU A 56 -0.02 -0.39 -14.44
C LEU A 56 0.12 0.51 -15.67
N ASP A 57 -0.03 1.82 -15.52
CA ASP A 57 0.16 2.78 -16.61
C ASP A 57 1.59 2.73 -17.16
N GLU A 58 2.59 2.59 -16.29
CA GLU A 58 3.99 2.47 -16.69
C GLU A 58 4.27 1.16 -17.44
N ILE A 59 3.67 0.05 -16.99
CA ILE A 59 3.73 -1.26 -17.67
C ILE A 59 3.01 -1.21 -19.02
N ASP A 60 1.85 -0.56 -19.13
CA ASP A 60 1.13 -0.44 -20.40
C ASP A 60 1.92 0.41 -21.41
N ALA A 61 2.51 1.51 -20.94
CA ALA A 61 3.27 2.42 -21.80
C ALA A 61 4.63 1.86 -22.24
N ASN A 62 5.35 1.17 -21.34
CA ASN A 62 6.75 0.79 -21.55
C ASN A 62 7.01 -0.72 -21.50
N GLY A 63 5.99 -1.54 -21.26
CA GLY A 63 6.13 -2.98 -21.07
C GLY A 63 6.49 -3.71 -22.37
N ASP A 64 7.50 -4.56 -22.30
CA ASP A 64 7.79 -5.54 -23.35
C ASP A 64 7.00 -6.83 -23.09
N PHE A 65 5.81 -6.92 -23.68
CA PHE A 65 4.93 -8.06 -23.52
C PHE A 65 5.38 -9.23 -24.40
N ILE A 66 5.91 -10.27 -23.78
CA ILE A 66 6.29 -11.51 -24.46
C ILE A 66 5.17 -12.56 -24.42
N PRO A 67 5.01 -13.39 -25.46
CA PRO A 67 4.10 -14.53 -25.43
C PRO A 67 4.44 -15.51 -24.30
N TRP A 68 3.41 -16.11 -23.71
CA TRP A 68 3.54 -17.04 -22.59
C TRP A 68 4.53 -18.19 -22.83
N GLU A 69 4.56 -18.76 -24.04
CA GLU A 69 5.49 -19.84 -24.38
C GLU A 69 6.97 -19.39 -24.38
N LYS A 70 7.23 -18.12 -24.71
CA LYS A 70 8.57 -17.54 -24.61
C LYS A 70 8.95 -17.33 -23.15
N ALA A 71 8.02 -16.82 -22.34
CA ALA A 71 8.23 -16.60 -20.91
C ALA A 71 8.53 -17.91 -20.15
N LYS A 72 7.78 -18.99 -20.40
CA LYS A 72 8.05 -20.32 -19.82
C LYS A 72 9.47 -20.79 -20.09
N LYS A 73 9.92 -20.66 -21.33
CA LYS A 73 11.26 -21.05 -21.75
C LYS A 73 12.35 -20.25 -21.04
N GLU A 74 12.14 -18.94 -20.84
CA GLU A 74 13.09 -18.07 -20.13
C GLU A 74 13.11 -18.31 -18.61
N LEU A 75 11.96 -18.63 -18.02
CA LEU A 75 11.82 -18.88 -16.58
C LEU A 75 12.11 -20.34 -16.17
N GLY A 76 12.32 -21.24 -17.13
CA GLY A 76 12.56 -22.66 -16.88
C GLY A 76 11.36 -23.39 -16.29
N LEU A 77 10.15 -22.94 -16.64
CA LEU A 77 8.86 -23.52 -16.21
C LEU A 77 8.32 -24.55 -17.21
#